data_AF-A0A1I0AX28-F1
#
_entry.id   AF-A0A1I0AX28-F1
#
_cell.length_a   1.000
_cell.length_b   1.000
_cell.length_c   1.000
_cell.angle_alpha   90.00
_cell.angle_beta   90.00
_cell.angle_gamma   90.00
#
_symmetry.space_group_name_H-M   'P 1'
#
loop_
_entity.id
_entity.type
_entity.pdbx_description
1 polymer ?
#
loop_
_entity_poly.entity_id
_entity_poly.type
_entity_poly.pdbx_seq_one_letter_code
_entity_poly.pdbx_strand_id
1 'polypeptide(L)'
;MKKILVVCTSGLGTSLAMRLSIERFIRERNLKVKVEHADMGSANFIEADLIIGAKQVISCLSKQNDIETIGLEDIVRRRYIEEQLLNCDTIQTWLKEKEGLR
;
A
#
# COMPACT_ATOMS: atom_id res chain seq x y z
N MET A 1 -10.79 -6.53 9.18
CA MET A 1 -9.73 -7.27 8.45
C MET A 1 -8.87 -6.23 7.79
N LYS A 2 -7.55 -6.25 8.02
CA LYS A 2 -6.64 -5.19 7.55
C LYS A 2 -6.64 -5.09 6.03
N LYS A 3 -6.61 -3.88 5.49
CA LYS A 3 -6.68 -3.62 4.05
C LYS A 3 -5.65 -2.60 3.59
N ILE A 4 -4.91 -2.96 2.54
CA ILE A 4 -4.10 -2.04 1.74
C ILE A 4 -4.84 -1.75 0.44
N LEU A 5 -4.98 -0.47 0.10
CA LEU A 5 -5.48 -0.02 -1.18
C LEU A 5 -4.34 0.48 -2.06
N VAL A 6 -4.16 -0.19 -3.20
CA VAL A 6 -3.22 0.20 -4.24
C VAL A 6 -3.92 1.12 -5.24
N VAL A 7 -3.51 2.39 -5.30
CA VAL A 7 -4.10 3.39 -6.20
C VAL A 7 -3.21 3.63 -7.39
N CYS A 8 -3.80 3.55 -8.59
CA CYS A 8 -3.09 3.68 -9.84
C CYS A 8 -3.79 4.64 -10.81
N THR A 9 -3.01 5.29 -11.67
CA THR A 9 -3.53 5.88 -12.92
C THR A 9 -3.85 4.74 -13.89
N SER A 10 -4.73 4.95 -14.86
CA SER A 10 -5.29 3.97 -15.82
C SER A 10 -4.30 3.08 -16.62
N GLY A 11 -3.00 3.12 -16.35
CA GLY A 11 -1.99 2.22 -16.89
C GLY A 11 -2.02 0.83 -16.26
N LEU A 12 -2.52 -0.16 -17.02
CA LEU A 12 -2.68 -1.56 -16.62
C LEU A 12 -1.36 -2.27 -16.21
N GLY A 13 -0.21 -1.88 -16.76
CA GLY A 13 1.06 -2.60 -16.57
C GLY A 13 1.81 -2.27 -15.28
N THR A 14 1.96 -0.99 -14.96
CA THR A 14 2.80 -0.54 -13.83
C THR A 14 2.14 -0.79 -12.47
N SER A 15 0.81 -0.78 -12.46
CA SER A 15 -0.04 -1.13 -11.31
C SER A 15 0.15 -2.58 -10.84
N LEU A 16 0.36 -3.49 -11.80
CA LEU A 16 0.46 -4.92 -11.52
C LEU A 16 1.79 -5.27 -10.82
N ALA A 17 2.91 -4.71 -11.28
CA ALA A 17 4.24 -4.97 -10.70
C ALA A 17 4.31 -4.54 -9.22
N MET A 18 3.75 -3.36 -8.93
CA MET A 18 3.66 -2.82 -7.58
C MET A 18 2.77 -3.70 -6.69
N ARG A 19 1.58 -4.04 -7.17
CA ARG A 19 0.65 -4.93 -6.44
C ARG A 19 1.28 -6.28 -6.12
N LEU A 20 1.90 -6.94 -7.11
CA LEU A 20 2.54 -8.24 -6.91
C LEU A 20 3.68 -8.16 -5.89
N SER A 21 4.44 -7.06 -5.88
CA SER A 21 5.50 -6.83 -4.89
C SER A 21 4.94 -6.70 -3.48
N ILE A 22 3.87 -5.93 -3.30
CA ILE A 22 3.18 -5.74 -2.01
C ILE A 22 2.56 -7.05 -1.53
N GLU A 23 1.81 -7.76 -2.38
CA GLU A 23 1.21 -9.06 -2.04
C GLU A 23 2.27 -10.08 -1.64
N ARG A 24 3.42 -10.10 -2.34
CA ARG A 24 4.54 -10.96 -2.00
C ARG A 24 5.14 -10.61 -0.65
N PHE A 25 5.39 -9.33 -0.37
CA PHE A 25 5.90 -8.86 0.93
C PHE A 25 5.01 -9.31 2.10
N ILE A 26 3.69 -9.15 1.95
CA ILE A 26 2.67 -9.54 2.95
C ILE A 26 2.70 -11.05 3.16
N ARG A 27 2.75 -11.83 2.06
CA ARG A 27 2.80 -13.30 2.11
C ARG A 27 4.07 -13.80 2.78
N GLU A 28 5.24 -13.28 2.41
CA GLU A 28 6.52 -13.66 3.01
C GLU A 28 6.58 -13.36 4.52
N ARG A 29 5.86 -12.32 4.96
CA ARG A 29 5.74 -11.95 6.37
C ARG A 29 4.53 -12.58 7.06
N ASN A 30 3.78 -13.45 6.40
CA ASN A 30 2.57 -14.09 6.94
C ASN A 30 1.60 -13.09 7.59
N LEU A 31 1.45 -11.91 7.00
CA LEU A 31 0.52 -10.89 7.46
C LEU A 31 -0.88 -11.18 6.92
N LYS A 32 -1.90 -11.10 7.78
CA LYS A 32 -3.32 -11.26 7.39
C LYS A 32 -3.90 -9.93 6.91
N VAL A 33 -3.48 -9.50 5.72
CA VAL A 33 -3.87 -8.23 5.10
C VAL A 33 -4.44 -8.49 3.70
N LYS A 34 -5.55 -7.84 3.37
CA LYS A 34 -6.14 -7.86 2.02
C LYS A 34 -5.55 -6.73 1.18
N VAL A 35 -5.10 -7.04 -0.03
CA VAL A 35 -4.64 -6.03 -1.00
C VAL A 35 -5.73 -5.85 -2.04
N GLU A 36 -6.26 -4.63 -2.15
CA GLU A 36 -7.19 -4.22 -3.19
C GLU A 36 -6.54 -3.18 -4.10
N HIS A 37 -7.10 -2.96 -5.28
CA HIS A 37 -6.65 -1.90 -6.18
C HIS A 37 -7.83 -1.09 -6.69
N ALA A 38 -7.60 0.19 -6.93
CA ALA A 38 -8.57 1.09 -7.52
C ALA A 38 -7.90 2.20 -8.35
N ASP A 39 -8.67 2.81 -9.23
CA ASP A 39 -8.27 4.07 -9.85
C ASP A 39 -8.42 5.25 -8.86
N MET A 40 -7.79 6.38 -9.18
CA MET A 40 -7.82 7.60 -8.35
C MET A 40 -9.25 8.12 -8.07
N GLY A 41 -10.18 7.99 -9.02
CA GLY A 41 -11.56 8.44 -8.85
C GLY A 41 -12.32 7.59 -7.84
N SER A 42 -12.12 6.28 -7.91
CA SER A 42 -12.76 5.29 -7.03
C SER A 42 -12.10 5.19 -5.65
N ALA A 43 -10.79 5.45 -5.57
CA ALA A 43 -10.01 5.33 -4.34
C ALA A 43 -10.58 6.17 -3.18
N ASN A 44 -11.16 7.34 -3.48
CA ASN A 44 -11.76 8.20 -2.48
C ASN A 44 -12.99 7.62 -1.77
N PHE A 45 -13.57 6.54 -2.29
CA PHE A 45 -14.77 5.93 -1.74
C PHE A 45 -14.51 4.56 -1.11
N ILE A 46 -13.24 4.15 -1.02
CA ILE A 46 -12.85 2.84 -0.53
C ILE A 46 -12.15 3.01 0.82
N GLU A 47 -12.74 2.43 1.86
CA GLU A 47 -12.09 2.34 3.17
C GLU A 47 -10.88 1.39 3.10
N ALA A 48 -9.75 1.89 3.57
CA ALA A 48 -8.48 1.16 3.70
C ALA A 48 -7.72 1.66 4.93
N ASP A 49 -6.86 0.80 5.49
CA ASP A 49 -5.99 1.15 6.61
C ASP A 49 -4.67 1.77 6.13
N LEU A 50 -4.27 1.49 4.88
CA LEU A 50 -3.07 2.01 4.25
C LEU A 50 -3.31 2.18 2.75
N ILE A 51 -2.94 3.34 2.21
CA ILE A 51 -3.05 3.64 0.78
C ILE A 51 -1.66 3.74 0.17
N ILE A 52 -1.42 3.05 -0.94
CA ILE A 52 -0.13 3.01 -1.61
C ILE A 52 -0.31 3.30 -3.08
N GLY A 53 0.53 4.17 -3.63
CA GLY A 53 0.47 4.51 -5.04
C GLY A 53 1.75 5.18 -5.51
N ALA A 54 1.82 5.47 -6.81
CA ALA A 54 2.90 6.31 -7.30
C ALA A 54 2.79 7.72 -6.68
N LYS A 55 3.93 8.35 -6.39
CA LYS A 55 3.99 9.64 -5.69
C LYS A 55 3.08 10.70 -6.30
N GLN A 56 3.06 10.81 -7.63
CA GLN A 56 2.20 11.75 -8.35
C GLN A 56 0.69 11.47 -8.20
N VAL A 57 0.30 10.21 -7.99
CA VAL A 57 -1.10 9.81 -7.78
C VAL A 57 -1.53 10.13 -6.37
N ILE A 58 -0.69 9.78 -5.38
CA ILE A 58 -0.93 10.08 -3.97
C ILE A 58 -1.02 11.59 -3.73
N SER A 59 -0.18 12.39 -4.40
CA SER A 59 -0.27 13.86 -4.27
C SER A 59 -1.57 14.45 -4.83
N CYS A 60 -2.24 13.74 -5.75
CA CYS A 60 -3.52 14.16 -6.32
C CYS A 60 -4.73 13.62 -5.55
N LEU A 61 -4.54 12.61 -4.71
CA LEU A 61 -5.59 12.15 -3.80
C LEU A 61 -5.88 13.25 -2.79
N SER A 62 -7.15 13.66 -2.72
CA SER A 62 -7.67 14.45 -1.62
C SER A 62 -7.29 13.76 -0.32
N LYS A 63 -6.74 14.50 0.66
CA LYS A 63 -6.38 13.92 1.97
C LYS A 63 -7.56 13.16 2.55
N GLN A 64 -7.54 11.85 2.40
CA GLN A 64 -8.54 10.96 2.96
C GLN A 64 -8.23 10.83 4.45
N ASN A 65 -8.98 11.58 5.27
CA ASN A 65 -9.20 11.38 6.71
C ASN A 65 -8.11 10.54 7.41
N ASP A 66 -7.00 11.17 7.78
CA ASP A 66 -5.96 10.61 8.67
C ASP A 66 -5.37 9.22 8.31
N ILE A 67 -5.65 8.69 7.12
CA ILE A 67 -5.10 7.40 6.67
C ILE A 67 -3.67 7.62 6.19
N GLU A 68 -2.77 6.74 6.63
CA GLU A 68 -1.38 6.77 6.19
C GLU A 68 -1.30 6.48 4.68
N THR A 69 -0.50 7.27 3.97
CA THR A 69 -0.31 7.14 2.51
C THR A 69 1.17 6.99 2.18
N ILE A 70 1.49 6.06 1.27
CA ILE A 70 2.86 5.86 0.77
C ILE A 70 2.90 6.24 -0.72
N GLY A 71 3.62 7.32 -1.00
CA GLY A 71 3.94 7.76 -2.35
C GLY A 71 5.26 7.17 -2.84
N LEU A 72 5.20 6.23 -3.78
CA LEU A 72 6.36 5.53 -4.34
C LEU A 72 6.92 6.28 -5.56
N GLU A 73 8.23 6.54 -5.55
CA GLU A 73 8.93 7.14 -6.70
C GLU A 73 9.31 6.09 -7.76
N ASP A 74 9.73 4.89 -7.32
CA ASP A 74 10.05 3.76 -8.19
C ASP A 74 9.10 2.59 -7.92
N ILE A 75 8.05 2.49 -8.73
CA ILE A 75 6.99 1.47 -8.60
C ILE A 75 7.35 0.11 -9.21
N VAL A 76 8.53 -0.03 -9.80
CA VAL A 76 9.01 -1.28 -10.43
C VAL A 76 10.06 -1.97 -9.55
N ARG A 77 10.85 -1.19 -8.81
CA ARG A 77 11.91 -1.71 -7.96
C ARG A 77 11.36 -2.29 -6.65
N ARG A 78 11.18 -3.61 -6.65
CA ARG A 78 10.72 -4.39 -5.48
C ARG A 78 11.42 -4.03 -4.18
N ARG A 79 12.77 -3.98 -4.16
CA ARG A 79 13.54 -3.68 -2.94
C ARG A 79 13.16 -2.32 -2.35
N TYR A 80 13.01 -1.31 -3.20
CA TYR A 80 12.58 0.02 -2.77
C TYR A 80 11.16 -0.02 -2.19
N ILE A 81 10.23 -0.72 -2.84
CA ILE A 81 8.85 -0.88 -2.34
C ILE A 81 8.86 -1.54 -0.95
N GLU A 82 9.63 -2.61 -0.77
CA GLU A 82 9.74 -3.30 0.52
C GLU A 82 10.35 -2.42 1.62
N GLU A 83 11.36 -1.61 1.30
CA GLU A 83 11.95 -0.63 2.23
C GLU A 83 10.92 0.43 2.65
N GLN A 84 10.15 0.98 1.70
CA GLN A 84 9.10 1.95 2.01
C GLN A 84 7.98 1.33 2.87
N LEU A 85 7.60 0.08 2.60
CA LEU A 85 6.65 -0.66 3.43
C LEU A 85 7.18 -0.88 4.85
N LEU A 86 8.47 -1.17 5.03
CA LEU A 86 9.07 -1.34 6.36
C LEU A 86 9.19 -0.04 7.13
N ASN A 87 9.31 1.10 6.46
CA ASN A 87 9.38 2.40 7.13
C ASN A 87 8.00 2.98 7.48
N CYS A 88 6.92 2.30 7.10
CA CYS A 88 5.55 2.71 7.34
C CYS A 88 5.08 2.29 8.75
N ASP A 89 4.47 3.22 9.47
CA ASP A 89 4.04 3.02 10.87
C ASP A 89 2.95 1.95 10.96
N THR A 90 2.00 1.96 10.02
CA THR A 90 0.92 0.98 9.93
C THR A 90 1.46 -0.44 9.74
N ILE A 91 2.44 -0.64 8.85
CA ILE A 91 3.05 -1.95 8.62
C ILE A 91 3.86 -2.41 9.83
N GLN A 92 4.64 -1.51 10.43
CA GLN A 92 5.41 -1.80 11.65
C GLN A 92 4.50 -2.24 12.79
N THR A 93 3.36 -1.55 12.96
CA THR A 93 2.33 -1.92 13.94
C THR A 93 1.81 -3.32 13.68
N TRP A 94 1.48 -3.66 12.43
CA TRP A 94 0.98 -4.99 12.09
C TRP A 94 2.02 -6.09 12.28
N LEU A 95 3.30 -5.80 12.07
CA LEU A 95 4.39 -6.74 12.34
C LEU A 95 4.52 -7.01 13.84
N LYS A 96 4.51 -5.96 14.67
CA LYS A 96 4.57 -6.09 16.14
C LYS A 96 3.38 -6.87 16.71
N GLU A 97 2.17 -6.56 16.25
CA GLU A 97 0.95 -7.28 16.64
C GLU A 97 1.02 -8.77 16.29
N LYS A 98 1.62 -9.10 15.14
CA LYS A 98 1.82 -10.50 14.73
C LYS A 98 2.81 -11.22 15.64
N GLU A 99 3.86 -10.55 16.09
CA GLU A 99 4.89 -11.10 16.99
C GLU A 99 4.41 -11.23 18.44
N GLY A 100 3.20 -10.77 18.77
CA GLY A 100 2.65 -10.83 20.12
C GLY A 100 3.28 -9.82 21.09
N LEU A 101 4.05 -8.86 20.56
CA LEU A 101 4.56 -7.70 21.28
C LEU A 101 3.41 -6.72 21.44
N ARG A 102 2.68 -6.88 22.55
CA ARG A 102 1.66 -5.95 23.03
C ARG A 102 2.29 -4.71 23.65
#